data_AF-A0A258KNH0-F1
#
_entry.id   AF-A0A258KNH0-F1
#
_cell.length_a   1.000
_cell.length_b   1.000
_cell.length_c   1.000
_cell.angle_alpha   90.00
_cell.angle_beta   90.00
_cell.angle_gamma   90.00
#
_symmetry.space_group_name_H-M   'P 1'
#
loop_
_entity.id
_entity.type
_entity.pdbx_description
1 polymer ?
#
loop_
_entity_poly.entity_id
_entity_poly.type
_entity_poly.pdbx_seq_one_letter_code
_entity_poly.pdbx_strand_id
1 'polypeptide(L)'
;MSSFKLQNNQTGNFYFDDIDTIEKAEALVRKKLYLPNKLKPVRDEDEFLITDLKGFIVHDETAGELGEIIEIHEYPQQFIAVVPYKFKEIMFPLNDDLIVEIDEENGILKVDLPEGLIELYLNA
;
A
#
# COMPACT_ATOMS: atom_id res chain seq x y z
N MET A 1 -2.75 29.04 17.60
CA MET A 1 -2.97 27.63 17.97
C MET A 1 -3.30 26.90 16.70
N SER A 2 -2.26 26.29 16.13
CA SER A 2 -2.38 25.38 15.02
C SER A 2 -3.38 24.28 15.35
N SER A 3 -4.29 24.01 14.43
CA SER A 3 -5.33 22.99 14.57
C SER A 3 -5.65 22.40 13.21
N PHE A 4 -6.21 21.20 13.18
CA PHE A 4 -6.62 20.57 11.94
C PHE A 4 -7.96 19.86 12.10
N LYS A 5 -8.68 19.72 10.98
CA LYS A 5 -9.93 18.97 10.89
C LYS A 5 -9.96 18.15 9.61
N LEU A 6 -10.02 16.83 9.76
CA LEU A 6 -10.25 15.91 8.66
C LEU A 6 -11.75 15.79 8.39
N GLN A 7 -12.09 15.72 7.11
CA GLN A 7 -13.45 15.57 6.61
C GLN A 7 -13.62 14.20 5.96
N ASN A 8 -14.84 13.66 5.94
CA ASN A 8 -15.13 12.35 5.34
C ASN A 8 -14.90 12.28 3.81
N ASN A 9 -14.71 13.42 3.15
CA ASN A 9 -14.51 13.53 1.70
C ASN A 9 -13.02 13.65 1.33
N GLN A 10 -12.13 12.99 2.07
CA GLN A 10 -10.67 13.03 1.85
C GLN A 10 -10.06 14.44 1.90
N THR A 11 -10.73 15.39 2.54
CA THR A 11 -10.24 16.78 2.68
C THR A 11 -9.73 17.02 4.11
N GLY A 12 -8.54 17.59 4.24
CA GLY A 12 -8.00 18.06 5.51
C GLY A 12 -7.91 19.59 5.54
N ASN A 13 -8.52 20.21 6.55
CA ASN A 13 -8.39 21.65 6.81
C ASN A 13 -7.33 21.86 7.89
N PHE A 14 -6.36 22.74 7.63
CA PHE A 14 -5.24 23.01 8.52
C PHE A 14 -5.14 24.51 8.82
N TYR A 15 -5.02 24.86 10.09
CA TYR A 15 -4.74 26.21 10.56
C TYR A 15 -3.26 26.31 10.93
N PHE A 16 -2.53 27.17 10.22
CA PHE A 16 -1.12 27.46 10.51
C PHE A 16 -1.02 28.65 11.48
N ASP A 17 -0.03 28.64 12.36
CA ASP A 17 0.08 29.66 13.41
C ASP A 17 0.28 31.09 12.86
N ASP A 18 0.94 31.25 11.71
CA ASP A 18 1.24 32.57 11.11
C ASP A 18 0.26 33.01 10.00
N ILE A 19 -0.73 32.18 9.67
CA ILE A 19 -1.68 32.39 8.56
C ILE A 19 -3.08 32.63 9.12
N ASP A 20 -3.39 33.90 9.37
CA ASP A 20 -4.61 34.38 10.01
C ASP A 20 -5.49 35.26 9.10
N THR A 21 -5.05 35.52 7.86
CA THR A 21 -5.83 36.27 6.86
C THR A 21 -5.98 35.48 5.56
N ILE A 22 -7.00 35.84 4.77
CA ILE A 22 -7.27 35.25 3.46
C ILE A 22 -6.10 35.52 2.51
N GLU A 23 -5.51 36.72 2.51
CA GLU A 23 -4.40 37.02 1.60
C GLU A 23 -3.17 36.14 1.87
N LYS A 24 -2.86 35.88 3.15
CA LYS A 24 -1.76 34.99 3.53
C LYS A 24 -2.01 33.54 3.11
N ALA A 25 -3.26 33.07 3.23
CA ALA A 25 -3.63 31.71 2.82
C ALA A 25 -3.61 31.56 1.29
N GLU A 26 -4.01 32.59 0.54
CA GLU A 26 -4.05 32.58 -0.93
C GLU A 26 -2.66 32.34 -1.53
N ALA A 27 -1.60 32.88 -0.92
CA ALA A 27 -0.22 32.66 -1.34
C ALA A 27 0.23 31.17 -1.28
N LEU A 28 -0.45 30.34 -0.48
CA LEU A 28 -0.17 28.92 -0.30
C LEU A 28 -0.94 28.04 -1.29
N VAL A 29 -1.92 28.60 -2.02
CA VAL A 29 -2.72 27.85 -2.98
C VAL A 29 -1.83 27.24 -4.07
N ARG A 30 -2.05 25.95 -4.36
CA ARG A 30 -1.28 25.14 -5.33
C ARG A 30 0.21 24.98 -5.03
N LYS A 31 0.66 25.28 -3.80
CA LYS A 31 2.02 24.94 -3.37
C LYS A 31 2.07 23.47 -2.96
N LYS A 32 3.26 22.87 -3.12
CA LYS A 32 3.54 21.50 -2.64
C LYS A 32 3.88 21.55 -1.15
N LEU A 33 3.38 20.60 -0.39
CA LEU A 33 3.72 20.39 1.01
C LEU A 33 4.87 19.36 1.08
N TYR A 34 5.85 19.62 1.92
CA TYR A 34 7.00 18.74 2.11
C TYR A 34 7.21 18.45 3.60
N LEU A 35 7.52 17.19 3.91
CA LEU A 35 7.94 16.76 5.24
C LEU A 35 9.42 16.33 5.18
N PRO A 36 10.32 16.93 5.97
CA PRO A 36 11.69 16.46 6.06
C PRO A 36 11.74 14.99 6.53
N ASN A 37 12.55 14.14 5.89
CA ASN A 37 12.65 12.71 6.23
C ASN A 37 12.99 12.45 7.70
N LYS A 38 13.77 13.33 8.34
CA LYS A 38 14.11 13.26 9.77
C LYS A 38 12.90 13.41 10.71
N LEU A 39 11.80 13.97 10.22
CA LEU A 39 10.53 14.16 10.92
C LEU A 39 9.48 13.15 10.46
N LYS A 40 9.85 12.23 9.55
CA LYS A 40 8.97 11.11 9.23
C LYS A 40 8.76 10.35 10.54
N PRO A 41 7.51 10.09 10.96
CA PRO A 41 7.28 9.27 12.13
C PRO A 41 8.05 7.96 11.96
N VAL A 42 8.77 7.58 13.00
CA VAL A 42 9.41 6.26 13.06
C VAL A 42 8.26 5.28 13.15
N ARG A 43 8.22 4.28 12.27
CA ARG A 43 7.27 3.18 12.39
C ARG A 43 7.49 2.53 13.75
N ASP A 44 6.43 2.29 14.50
CA ASP A 44 6.54 1.42 15.67
C ASP A 44 7.00 0.04 15.17
N GLU A 45 7.89 -0.63 15.90
CA GLU A 45 8.45 -1.93 15.49
C GLU A 45 7.35 -3.00 15.30
N ASP A 46 6.17 -2.79 15.90
CA ASP A 46 5.01 -3.66 15.84
C ASP A 46 4.01 -3.29 14.72
N GLU A 47 4.25 -2.23 13.92
CA GLU A 47 3.32 -1.76 12.89
C GLU A 47 3.61 -2.45 11.54
N PHE A 48 3.01 -3.63 11.33
CA PHE A 48 3.08 -4.36 10.05
C PHE A 48 2.13 -3.74 9.01
N LEU A 49 2.68 -3.20 7.92
CA LEU A 49 1.90 -2.65 6.81
C LEU A 49 1.89 -3.63 5.62
N ILE A 50 0.84 -3.57 4.81
CA ILE A 50 0.74 -4.39 3.58
C ILE A 50 1.98 -4.22 2.68
N THR A 51 2.59 -3.03 2.66
CA THR A 51 3.81 -2.78 1.88
C THR A 51 5.04 -3.59 2.35
N ASP A 52 5.01 -4.07 3.59
CA ASP A 52 6.10 -4.84 4.20
C ASP A 52 6.07 -6.31 3.75
N LEU A 53 4.99 -6.75 3.08
CA LEU A 53 4.92 -8.04 2.38
C LEU A 53 5.86 -8.13 1.17
N LYS A 54 6.44 -7.02 0.73
CA LYS A 54 7.44 -7.05 -0.35
C LYS A 54 8.62 -7.91 0.08
N GLY A 55 8.95 -8.92 -0.72
CA GLY A 55 9.96 -9.92 -0.40
C GLY A 55 9.42 -11.22 0.20
N PHE A 56 8.12 -11.32 0.48
CA PHE A 56 7.51 -12.58 0.93
C PHE A 56 7.32 -13.53 -0.25
N ILE A 57 7.45 -14.83 0.01
CA ILE A 57 7.14 -15.90 -0.94
C ILE A 57 5.63 -16.13 -0.92
N VAL A 58 4.98 -16.00 -2.07
CA VAL A 58 3.55 -16.24 -2.22
C VAL A 58 3.28 -17.71 -2.48
N HIS A 59 2.39 -18.28 -1.67
CA HIS A 59 1.87 -19.63 -1.82
C HIS A 59 0.37 -19.59 -2.05
N ASP A 60 -0.07 -20.03 -3.23
CA ASP A 60 -1.48 -20.15 -3.55
C ASP A 60 -2.03 -21.52 -3.10
N GLU A 61 -3.25 -21.55 -2.57
CA GLU A 61 -3.87 -22.81 -2.12
C GLU A 61 -4.04 -23.83 -3.25
N THR A 62 -4.24 -23.37 -4.50
CA THR A 62 -4.53 -24.24 -5.64
C THR A 62 -3.29 -24.53 -6.48
N ALA A 63 -2.46 -23.53 -6.75
CA ALA A 63 -1.29 -23.61 -7.63
C ALA A 63 0.03 -23.87 -6.89
N GLY A 64 0.03 -23.77 -5.56
CA GLY A 64 1.20 -23.92 -4.71
C GLY A 64 2.09 -22.68 -4.74
N GLU A 65 3.41 -22.89 -4.60
CA GLU A 65 4.37 -21.79 -4.59
C GLU A 65 4.41 -21.05 -5.94
N LEU A 66 4.18 -19.74 -5.89
CA LEU A 66 4.27 -18.84 -7.04
C LEU A 66 5.65 -18.20 -7.12
N GLY A 67 6.02 -17.41 -6.13
CA GLY A 67 7.29 -16.68 -6.12
C GLY A 67 7.29 -15.51 -5.15
N GLU A 68 8.37 -14.74 -5.16
CA GLU A 68 8.56 -13.60 -4.27
C GLU A 68 7.80 -12.35 -4.76
N ILE A 69 7.20 -11.58 -3.84
CA ILE A 69 6.62 -10.28 -4.16
C ILE A 69 7.74 -9.29 -4.50
N ILE A 70 7.92 -8.98 -5.79
CA ILE A 70 8.96 -8.05 -6.27
C ILE A 70 8.52 -6.59 -6.14
N GLU A 71 7.21 -6.34 -6.19
CA GLU A 71 6.65 -4.99 -6.14
C GLU A 71 5.24 -5.00 -5.55
N ILE A 72 4.89 -3.89 -4.89
CA ILE A 72 3.53 -3.61 -4.42
C ILE A 72 3.16 -2.23 -4.95
N HIS A 73 2.15 -2.17 -5.82
CA HIS A 73 1.60 -0.92 -6.33
C HIS A 73 0.50 -0.41 -5.40
N GLU A 74 0.65 0.83 -4.93
CA GLU A 74 -0.36 1.52 -4.13
C GLU A 74 -1.29 2.32 -5.06
N TYR A 75 -2.54 1.89 -5.16
CA TYR A 75 -3.62 2.63 -5.82
C TYR A 75 -4.59 3.20 -4.76
N PRO A 76 -5.39 4.24 -5.10
CA PRO A 76 -6.26 4.92 -4.13
C PRO A 76 -7.26 4.03 -3.36
N GLN A 77 -7.51 2.80 -3.81
CA GLN A 77 -8.47 1.87 -3.21
C GLN A 77 -7.88 0.50 -2.87
N GLN A 78 -6.68 0.17 -3.34
CA GLN A 78 -6.13 -1.18 -3.20
C GLN A 78 -4.61 -1.19 -3.36
N PHE A 79 -3.97 -2.17 -2.72
CA PHE A 79 -2.60 -2.55 -2.97
C PHE A 79 -2.58 -3.74 -3.92
N ILE A 80 -1.75 -3.69 -4.96
CA ILE A 80 -1.59 -4.80 -5.92
C ILE A 80 -0.19 -5.37 -5.77
N ALA A 81 -0.10 -6.66 -5.44
CA ALA A 81 1.17 -7.40 -5.46
C ALA A 81 1.55 -7.75 -6.90
N VAL A 82 2.85 -7.73 -7.17
CA VAL A 82 3.44 -8.22 -8.42
C VAL A 82 4.38 -9.39 -8.08
N VAL A 83 4.10 -10.55 -8.66
CA VAL A 83 4.84 -11.78 -8.42
C VAL A 83 5.28 -12.39 -9.76
N PRO A 84 6.58 -12.60 -9.98
CA PRO A 84 7.06 -13.29 -11.16
C PRO A 84 6.76 -14.79 -11.06
N TYR A 85 6.11 -15.34 -12.08
CA TYR A 85 5.79 -16.76 -12.19
C TYR A 85 5.93 -17.23 -13.63
N LYS A 86 6.77 -18.26 -13.86
CA LYS A 86 6.95 -18.90 -15.19
C LYS A 86 7.11 -17.90 -16.35
N PHE A 87 8.04 -16.94 -16.21
CA PHE A 87 8.34 -15.88 -17.20
C PHE A 87 7.23 -14.84 -17.43
N LYS A 88 6.21 -14.82 -16.58
CA LYS A 88 5.14 -13.81 -16.56
C LYS A 88 5.11 -13.13 -15.19
N GLU A 89 4.45 -11.98 -15.13
CA GLU A 89 4.18 -11.28 -13.89
C GLU A 89 2.70 -11.42 -13.56
N ILE A 90 2.39 -12.07 -12.45
CA ILE A 90 1.05 -12.19 -11.92
C ILE A 90 0.81 -10.97 -11.04
N MET A 91 -0.35 -10.34 -11.21
CA MET A 91 -0.78 -9.23 -10.37
C MET A 91 -2.10 -9.56 -9.71
N PHE A 92 -2.19 -9.34 -8.40
CA PHE A 92 -3.41 -9.58 -7.63
C PHE A 92 -3.51 -8.61 -6.45
N PRO A 93 -4.74 -8.29 -5.98
CA PRO A 93 -4.91 -7.39 -4.85
C PRO A 93 -4.50 -8.03 -3.52
N LEU A 94 -3.88 -7.24 -2.65
CA LEU A 94 -3.59 -7.60 -1.26
C LEU A 94 -4.76 -7.13 -0.38
N ASN A 95 -5.78 -7.98 -0.25
CA ASN A 95 -6.95 -7.72 0.58
C ASN A 95 -7.32 -8.95 1.42
N ASP A 96 -8.15 -8.74 2.43
CA ASP A 96 -8.52 -9.78 3.41
C ASP A 96 -9.28 -10.96 2.79
N ASP A 97 -9.91 -10.77 1.61
CA ASP A 97 -10.65 -11.83 0.92
C ASP A 97 -9.71 -12.85 0.25
N LEU A 98 -8.52 -12.41 -0.18
CA LEU A 98 -7.53 -13.25 -0.85
C LEU A 98 -6.41 -13.73 0.09
N ILE A 99 -6.12 -12.96 1.15
CA ILE A 99 -5.06 -13.29 2.10
C ILE A 99 -5.60 -14.32 3.10
N VAL A 100 -5.05 -15.53 3.04
CA VAL A 100 -5.42 -16.62 3.97
C VAL A 100 -4.58 -16.54 5.25
N GLU A 101 -3.27 -16.32 5.10
CA GLU A 101 -2.34 -16.30 6.23
C GLU A 101 -1.07 -15.51 5.87
N ILE A 102 -0.54 -14.78 6.84
CA ILE A 102 0.77 -14.12 6.76
C ILE A 102 1.67 -14.78 7.80
N ASP A 103 2.68 -15.51 7.34
CA ASP A 103 3.71 -16.11 8.18
C ASP A 103 4.94 -15.20 8.14
N GLU A 104 5.00 -14.26 9.09
CA GLU A 104 6.08 -13.28 9.21
C GLU A 104 7.42 -13.93 9.59
N GLU A 105 7.41 -15.04 10.34
CA GLU A 105 8.64 -15.72 10.75
C GLU A 105 9.35 -16.38 9.56
N ASN A 106 8.56 -16.97 8.65
CA ASN A 106 9.09 -17.65 7.47
C ASN A 106 9.09 -16.77 6.21
N GLY A 107 8.48 -15.58 6.25
CA GLY A 107 8.35 -14.70 5.10
C GLY A 107 7.45 -15.29 4.01
N ILE A 108 6.35 -15.94 4.40
CA ILE A 108 5.42 -16.61 3.48
C ILE A 108 4.05 -15.92 3.54
N LEU A 109 3.50 -15.59 2.37
CA LEU A 109 2.14 -15.10 2.21
C LEU A 109 1.29 -16.22 1.58
N LYS A 110 0.31 -16.75 2.31
CA LYS A 110 -0.66 -17.70 1.76
C LYS A 110 -1.86 -16.97 1.22
N VAL A 111 -2.26 -17.30 -0.01
CA VAL A 111 -3.37 -16.69 -0.71
C VAL A 111 -4.31 -17.74 -1.30
N ASP A 112 -5.59 -17.38 -1.43
CA ASP A 112 -6.58 -18.14 -2.19
C ASP A 112 -6.97 -17.30 -3.42
N LEU A 113 -6.21 -17.45 -4.51
CA LEU A 113 -6.50 -16.73 -5.74
C LEU A 113 -7.64 -17.41 -6.51
N PRO A 114 -8.54 -16.62 -7.14
CA PRO A 114 -9.62 -17.20 -7.95
C PRO A 114 -9.10 -18.15 -9.03
N GLU A 115 -9.80 -19.28 -9.19
CA GLU A 115 -9.50 -20.25 -10.25
C GLU A 115 -9.40 -19.56 -11.62
N GLY A 116 -8.38 -19.95 -12.39
CA GLY A 116 -8.13 -19.42 -13.72
C GLY A 116 -7.46 -18.05 -13.77
N LEU A 117 -7.26 -17.33 -12.65
CA LEU A 117 -6.49 -16.08 -12.64
C LEU A 117 -5.08 -16.30 -13.17
N ILE A 118 -4.37 -17.29 -12.64
CA ILE A 118 -3.00 -17.61 -13.03
C ILE A 118 -2.95 -18.02 -14.51
N GLU A 119 -3.90 -18.85 -14.95
CA GLU A 119 -3.99 -19.29 -16.34
C GLU A 119 -4.19 -18.11 -17.30
N LEU A 120 -4.96 -17.09 -16.92
CA LEU A 120 -5.15 -15.89 -17.71
C LEU A 120 -3.82 -15.17 -17.98
N TYR A 121 -2.94 -15.06 -16.98
CA TYR A 121 -1.61 -14.44 -17.13
C TYR A 121 -0.65 -15.30 -17.96
N LEU A 122 -0.72 -16.63 -17.84
CA LEU A 122 0.15 -17.54 -18.57
C LEU A 122 -0.22 -17.67 -20.05
N ASN A 123 -1.51 -17.53 -20.38
CA ASN A 123 -2.01 -17.61 -21.76
C ASN A 123 -2.03 -16.27 -22.51
N ALA A 124 -1.68 -15.17 -21.83
CA ALA A 124 -1.60 -13.82 -22.40
C ALA A 124 -0.31 -13.59 -23.23
#